data_AF-A0A834S516-F1
#
_entry.id   AF-A0A834S516-F1
#
_cell.length_a   1.000
_cell.length_b   1.000
_cell.length_c   1.000
_cell.angle_alpha   90.00
_cell.angle_beta   90.00
_cell.angle_gamma   90.00
#
_symmetry.space_group_name_H-M   'P 1'
#
loop_
_entity.id
_entity.type
_entity.pdbx_description
1 polymer ?
#
loop_
_entity_poly.entity_id
_entity_poly.type
_entity_poly.pdbx_seq_one_letter_code
_entity_poly.pdbx_strand_id
1 'polypeptide(L)'
;MPITINIETKGPMKSWTDGKAQVGIWMDAWLHGCELLCKKGPDKDWPAIPVLISQGHEWHLLIVTKNKEGLTFREMIMIGSTRNCFDTLKVVAVLQWLMDWAETVWRPWFLSLIAQDDA
;
A
#
# COMPACT_ATOMS: atom_id res chain seq x y z
N MET A 1 13.32 7.95 4.16
CA MET A 1 12.75 7.16 3.06
C MET A 1 11.24 7.31 3.08
N PRO A 2 10.54 7.36 1.94
CA PRO A 2 9.07 7.37 1.92
C PRO A 2 8.50 6.08 2.51
N ILE A 3 7.32 6.17 3.14
CA ILE A 3 6.59 5.01 3.67
C ILE A 3 6.20 4.10 2.51
N THR A 4 6.56 2.81 2.53
CA THR A 4 6.35 1.90 1.39
C THR A 4 5.10 1.03 1.53
N ILE A 5 4.80 0.59 2.75
CA ILE A 5 3.64 -0.24 3.08
C ILE A 5 2.90 0.42 4.24
N ASN A 6 1.61 0.68 4.07
CA ASN A 6 0.77 1.24 5.11
C ASN A 6 0.06 0.13 5.89
N ILE A 7 -0.02 0.26 7.22
CA ILE A 7 -0.78 -0.64 8.09
C ILE A 7 -1.80 0.18 8.87
N GLU A 8 -3.07 -0.11 8.67
CA GLU A 8 -4.17 0.51 9.40
C GLU A 8 -4.75 -0.48 10.42
N THR A 9 -4.89 -0.04 11.67
CA THR A 9 -5.44 -0.89 12.74
C THR A 9 -6.83 -0.41 13.15
N LYS A 10 -7.82 -1.30 13.12
CA LYS A 10 -9.21 -1.03 13.48
C LYS A 10 -9.64 -1.83 14.70
N GLY A 11 -10.52 -1.22 15.50
CA GLY A 11 -11.20 -1.92 16.58
C GLY A 11 -12.13 -3.02 16.03
N PRO A 12 -12.42 -4.09 16.81
CA PRO A 12 -13.13 -5.28 16.32
C PRO A 12 -14.55 -5.01 15.81
N MET A 13 -15.22 -3.97 16.33
CA MET A 13 -16.61 -3.62 16.04
C MET A 13 -16.79 -2.51 14.99
N LYS A 14 -15.71 -1.87 14.53
CA LYS A 14 -15.82 -0.82 13.51
C LYS A 14 -16.01 -1.46 12.14
N SER A 15 -16.80 -0.86 11.25
CA SER A 15 -16.88 -1.37 9.87
C SER A 15 -15.53 -1.15 9.18
N TRP A 16 -15.09 -2.14 8.41
CA TRP A 16 -13.87 -2.01 7.61
C TRP A 16 -14.00 -0.87 6.57
N THR A 17 -15.23 -0.60 6.10
CA THR A 17 -15.52 0.50 5.16
C THR A 17 -15.16 1.86 5.74
N ASP A 18 -15.21 2.01 7.06
CA ASP A 18 -14.88 3.25 7.76
C ASP A 18 -13.37 3.57 7.66
N GLY A 19 -12.54 2.57 7.34
CA GLY A 19 -11.10 2.74 7.11
C GLY A 19 -10.72 3.20 5.71
N LYS A 20 -11.58 2.98 4.70
CA LYS A 20 -11.28 3.34 3.30
C LYS A 20 -11.05 4.84 3.11
N ALA A 21 -11.84 5.67 3.80
CA ALA A 21 -11.68 7.12 3.72
C ALA A 21 -10.32 7.58 4.25
N GLN A 22 -9.89 7.05 5.40
CA GLN A 22 -8.58 7.40 5.99
C GLN A 22 -7.42 6.90 5.14
N VAL A 23 -7.47 5.64 4.73
CA VAL A 23 -6.47 5.05 3.81
C VAL A 23 -6.42 5.86 2.51
N GLY A 24 -7.57 6.23 1.96
CA GLY A 24 -7.67 7.02 0.73
C GLY A 24 -7.02 8.38 0.86
N ILE A 25 -7.28 9.10 1.96
CA ILE A 25 -6.67 10.41 2.23
C ILE A 25 -5.16 10.32 2.36
N TRP A 26 -4.65 9.36 3.15
CA TRP A 26 -3.22 9.19 3.33
C TRP A 26 -2.53 8.80 2.04
N MET A 27 -3.15 7.89 1.29
CA MET A 27 -2.67 7.44 0.00
C MET A 27 -2.62 8.60 -1.00
N ASP A 28 -3.68 9.41 -1.06
CA ASP A 28 -3.76 10.55 -1.98
C ASP A 28 -2.68 11.58 -1.68
N ALA A 29 -2.58 11.98 -0.42
CA ALA A 29 -1.57 12.95 0.03
C ALA A 29 -0.14 12.46 -0.25
N TRP A 30 0.11 11.18 -0.02
CA TRP A 30 1.42 10.58 -0.25
C TRP A 30 1.78 10.48 -1.74
N LEU A 31 0.84 10.08 -2.59
CA LEU A 31 1.04 10.04 -4.04
C LEU A 31 1.19 11.44 -4.62
N HIS A 32 0.44 12.42 -4.11
CA HIS A 32 0.63 13.82 -4.47
C HIS A 32 2.04 14.29 -4.11
N GLY A 33 2.56 13.91 -2.95
CA GLY A 33 3.96 14.15 -2.59
C GLY A 33 4.94 13.53 -3.58
N CYS A 34 4.68 12.31 -4.06
CA CYS A 34 5.51 11.66 -5.08
C CYS A 34 5.44 12.36 -6.45
N GLU A 35 4.28 12.93 -6.83
CA GLU A 35 4.15 13.74 -8.05
C GLU A 35 4.99 15.01 -7.99
N LEU A 36 5.03 15.68 -6.84
CA LEU A 36 5.85 16.88 -6.65
C LEU A 36 7.35 16.59 -6.77
N LEU A 37 7.78 15.36 -6.49
CA LEU A 37 9.16 14.92 -6.70
C LEU A 37 9.45 14.62 -8.18
N CYS A 38 8.42 14.38 -8.99
CA CYS A 38 8.54 13.99 -10.38
C CYS A 38 8.63 15.23 -11.29
N LYS A 39 9.84 15.57 -11.76
CA LYS A 39 10.06 16.78 -12.59
C LYS A 39 9.49 16.69 -14.01
N LYS A 40 9.30 15.48 -14.56
CA LYS A 40 8.78 15.26 -15.93
C LYS A 40 7.31 14.81 -15.97
N GLY A 41 6.64 14.75 -14.82
CA GLY A 41 5.35 14.05 -14.69
C GLY A 41 5.55 12.52 -14.78
N PRO A 42 4.64 11.72 -14.21
CA PRO A 42 4.79 10.27 -14.22
C PRO A 42 4.61 9.75 -15.64
N ASP A 43 5.72 9.58 -16.36
CA ASP A 43 5.78 8.88 -17.65
C ASP A 43 5.55 7.35 -17.48
N LYS A 44 5.48 6.89 -16.21
CA LYS A 44 5.26 5.51 -15.81
C LYS A 44 3.95 5.34 -15.03
N ASP A 45 3.26 4.25 -15.30
CA ASP A 45 2.12 3.80 -14.52
C ASP A 45 2.52 3.63 -13.04
N TRP A 46 1.62 4.05 -12.15
CA TRP A 46 1.78 3.86 -10.71
C TRP A 46 1.72 2.35 -10.39
N PRO A 47 2.62 1.83 -9.55
CA PRO A 47 2.50 0.45 -9.10
C PRO A 47 1.19 0.27 -8.33
N ALA A 48 0.67 -0.95 -8.33
CA ALA A 48 -0.39 -1.32 -7.40
C ALA A 48 0.17 -1.31 -5.98
N ILE A 49 -0.42 -0.50 -5.10
CA ILE A 49 0.12 -0.25 -3.77
C ILE A 49 -0.66 -1.06 -2.73
N PRO A 50 0.04 -1.92 -1.97
CA PRO A 50 -0.55 -2.69 -0.89
C PRO A 50 -0.81 -1.83 0.34
N VAL A 51 -1.97 -2.04 0.96
CA VAL A 51 -2.32 -1.51 2.28
C VAL A 51 -2.80 -2.66 3.14
N LEU A 52 -2.20 -2.81 4.33
CA LEU A 52 -2.62 -3.81 5.30
C LEU A 52 -3.67 -3.22 6.23
N ILE A 53 -4.68 -4.03 6.56
CA ILE A 53 -5.70 -3.69 7.54
C ILE A 53 -5.74 -4.81 8.58
N SER A 54 -5.45 -4.47 9.83
CA SER A 54 -5.64 -5.35 10.98
C SER A 54 -6.93 -4.96 11.71
N GLN A 55 -7.92 -5.84 11.76
CA GLN A 55 -9.20 -5.62 12.43
C GLN A 55 -9.46 -6.71 13.45
N GLY A 56 -9.33 -6.38 14.74
CA GLY A 56 -9.30 -7.40 15.79
C GLY A 56 -8.16 -8.38 15.54
N HIS A 57 -8.48 -9.64 15.21
CA HIS A 57 -7.48 -10.65 14.85
C HIS A 57 -7.31 -10.85 13.34
N GLU A 58 -8.21 -10.30 12.53
CA GLU A 58 -8.26 -10.55 11.09
C GLU A 58 -7.36 -9.56 10.34
N TRP A 59 -6.52 -10.09 9.44
CA TRP A 59 -5.63 -9.32 8.59
C TRP A 59 -6.09 -9.37 7.14
N HIS A 60 -6.18 -8.20 6.53
CA HIS A 60 -6.57 -8.03 5.14
C HIS A 60 -5.51 -7.27 4.37
N LEU A 61 -5.33 -7.63 3.11
CA LEU A 61 -4.56 -6.89 2.13
C LEU A 61 -5.50 -6.18 1.18
N LEU A 62 -5.37 -4.86 1.09
CA LEU A 62 -6.10 -3.99 0.20
C LEU A 62 -5.16 -3.52 -0.91
N ILE A 63 -5.59 -3.63 -2.16
CA ILE A 63 -4.80 -3.15 -3.31
C ILE A 63 -5.38 -1.84 -3.82
N VAL A 64 -4.51 -0.83 -3.86
CA VAL A 64 -4.86 0.53 -4.29
C VAL A 64 -4.10 0.87 -5.56
N THR A 65 -4.78 1.40 -6.57
CA THR A 65 -4.13 1.90 -7.79
C THR A 65 -4.52 3.35 -8.05
N LYS A 66 -3.59 4.14 -8.57
CA LYS A 66 -3.84 5.50 -9.06
C LYS A 66 -3.87 5.49 -10.59
N ASN A 67 -4.94 6.02 -11.16
CA ASN A 67 -5.08 6.27 -12.59
C ASN A 67 -5.35 7.78 -12.82
N LYS A 68 -5.65 8.17 -14.06
CA LYS A 68 -5.98 9.57 -14.42
C LYS A 68 -7.25 10.09 -13.72
N GLU A 69 -8.15 9.21 -13.30
CA GLU A 69 -9.42 9.54 -12.63
C GLU A 69 -9.25 9.64 -11.10
N GLY A 70 -8.11 9.19 -10.57
CA GLY A 70 -7.76 9.26 -9.16
C GLY A 70 -7.44 7.90 -8.55
N LEU A 71 -7.69 7.78 -7.25
CA LEU A 71 -7.42 6.58 -6.48
C LEU A 71 -8.57 5.58 -6.53
N THR A 72 -8.26 4.33 -6.86
CA THR A 72 -9.22 3.22 -6.89
C THR A 72 -8.78 2.09 -5.96
N PHE A 73 -9.69 1.68 -5.09
CA PHE A 73 -9.56 0.46 -4.29
C PHE A 73 -10.04 -0.74 -5.10
N ARG A 74 -9.16 -1.67 -5.45
CA ARG A 74 -9.49 -2.80 -6.34
C ARG A 74 -10.06 -3.99 -5.60
N GLU A 75 -9.28 -4.55 -4.68
CA GLU A 75 -9.61 -5.80 -4.00
C GLU A 75 -9.21 -5.75 -2.54
N MET A 76 -9.99 -6.42 -1.70
CA MET A 76 -9.66 -6.69 -0.31
C MET A 76 -9.60 -8.20 -0.13
N ILE A 77 -8.43 -8.68 0.28
CA ILE A 77 -8.12 -10.10 0.39
C ILE A 77 -7.85 -10.41 1.85
N MET A 78 -8.58 -11.38 2.41
CA MET A 78 -8.29 -11.93 3.74
C MET A 78 -6.97 -12.73 3.67
N ILE A 79 -5.94 -12.28 4.39
CA ILE A 79 -4.58 -12.89 4.30
C ILE A 79 -4.24 -13.80 5.48
N GLY A 80 -5.00 -13.72 6.57
CA GLY A 80 -4.82 -14.59 7.74
C GLY A 80 -5.27 -13.92 9.03
N SER A 81 -5.08 -14.61 10.13
CA SER A 81 -5.60 -14.23 11.44
C SER A 81 -4.57 -14.51 12.51
N THR A 82 -4.55 -13.69 13.57
CA THR A 82 -3.69 -13.89 14.74
C THR A 82 -4.34 -14.77 15.82
N ARG A 83 -5.45 -15.45 15.51
CA ARG A 83 -6.14 -16.37 16.45
C ARG A 83 -5.42 -17.70 16.63
N ASN A 84 -4.65 -18.15 15.64
CA ASN A 84 -3.91 -19.41 15.71
C ASN A 84 -2.59 -19.32 14.94
N CYS A 85 -1.67 -20.24 15.22
CA CYS A 85 -0.32 -20.22 14.66
C CYS A 85 -0.32 -20.41 13.14
N PHE A 86 -1.19 -21.26 12.59
CA PHE A 86 -1.21 -21.53 11.13
C PHE A 86 -1.62 -20.29 10.34
N ASP A 87 -2.68 -19.60 10.76
CA ASP A 87 -3.11 -18.37 10.11
C ASP A 87 -2.14 -17.22 10.38
N THR A 88 -1.48 -17.20 11.54
CA THR A 88 -0.41 -16.22 11.82
C THR A 88 0.76 -16.40 10.86
N LEU A 89 1.14 -17.65 10.54
CA LEU A 89 2.19 -17.93 9.57
C LEU A 89 1.83 -17.47 8.16
N LYS A 90 0.55 -17.49 7.77
CA LYS A 90 0.10 -16.90 6.50
C LYS A 90 0.31 -15.39 6.47
N VAL A 91 -0.04 -14.70 7.56
CA VAL A 91 0.21 -13.25 7.70
C VAL A 91 1.70 -12.96 7.58
N VAL A 92 2.57 -13.72 8.28
CA VAL A 92 4.02 -13.56 8.19
C VAL A 92 4.53 -13.78 6.76
N ALA A 93 4.07 -14.81 6.06
CA ALA A 93 4.45 -15.07 4.67
C ALA A 93 4.06 -13.91 3.74
N VAL A 94 2.88 -13.32 3.93
CA VAL A 94 2.46 -12.13 3.17
C VAL A 94 3.30 -10.91 3.53
N LEU A 95 3.65 -10.70 4.80
CA LEU A 95 4.56 -9.61 5.20
C LEU A 95 5.94 -9.76 4.54
N GLN A 96 6.47 -10.99 4.46
CA GLN A 96 7.72 -11.27 3.76
C GLN A 96 7.63 -10.98 2.27
N TRP A 97 6.53 -11.39 1.64
CA TRP A 97 6.26 -11.08 0.23
C TRP A 97 6.14 -9.57 -0.01
N LEU A 98 5.52 -8.82 0.90
CA LEU A 98 5.43 -7.36 0.81
C LEU A 98 6.80 -6.67 0.97
N MET A 99 7.69 -7.21 1.81
CA MET A 99 9.07 -6.72 1.90
C MET A 99 9.83 -6.94 0.59
N ASP A 100 9.66 -8.10 -0.06
CA ASP A 100 10.24 -8.34 -1.38
C ASP A 100 9.67 -7.37 -2.43
N TRP A 101 8.35 -7.16 -2.44
CA TRP A 101 7.70 -6.16 -3.30
C TRP A 101 8.24 -4.73 -3.06
N ALA A 102 8.50 -4.38 -1.79
CA ALA A 102 9.04 -3.07 -1.43
C ALA A 102 10.43 -2.83 -2.07
N GLU A 103 11.26 -3.85 -2.12
CA GLU A 103 12.62 -3.76 -2.67
C GLU A 103 12.66 -3.94 -4.18
N THR A 104 11.80 -4.80 -4.74
CA THR A 104 11.84 -5.17 -6.18
C THR A 104 10.94 -4.32 -7.06
N VAL A 105 9.86 -3.74 -6.51
CA VAL A 105 8.89 -2.94 -7.26
C VAL A 105 8.89 -1.48 -6.79
N TRP A 106 8.65 -1.25 -5.50
CA TRP A 106 8.47 0.10 -4.98
C TRP A 106 9.75 0.93 -5.05
N ARG A 107 10.85 0.42 -4.48
CA ARG A 107 12.13 1.17 -4.42
C ARG A 107 12.62 1.58 -5.81
N PRO A 108 12.72 0.69 -6.83
CA PRO A 108 13.17 1.08 -8.17
C PRO A 108 12.24 2.11 -8.82
N TRP A 109 10.93 1.94 -8.64
CA TRP A 109 9.95 2.88 -9.14
C TRP A 109 10.13 4.27 -8.49
N PHE A 110 10.23 4.34 -7.17
CA PHE A 110 10.41 5.60 -6.43
C PHE A 110 11.73 6.28 -6.79
N LEU A 111 12.83 5.53 -6.86
CA LEU A 111 14.13 6.05 -7.28
C LEU A 111 14.07 6.63 -8.70
N SER A 112 13.28 6.02 -9.59
CA SER A 112 13.09 6.56 -10.95
C SER A 112 12.32 7.88 -11.01
N LEU A 113 11.55 8.24 -9.97
CA LEU A 113 10.90 9.54 -9.89
C LEU A 113 11.88 10.67 -9.55
N ILE A 114 12.93 10.36 -8.78
CA ILE A 114 13.89 11.33 -8.28
C ILE A 114 15.24 11.32 -9.01
N ALA A 115 15.48 10.28 -9.83
CA ALA A 115 16.64 10.22 -10.70
C ALA A 115 16.66 11.46 -11.60
N GLN A 116 17.74 12.23 -11.53
CA GLN A 116 17.98 13.33 -12.45
C GLN A 116 18.47 12.72 -13.76
N ASP A 117 17.98 13.22 -14.89
CA ASP A 117 18.67 12.99 -16.16
C ASP A 117 20.01 13.73 -16.05
N ASP A 118 21.07 13.01 -15.73
CA ASP A 118 22.42 13.51 -15.94
C ASP A 118 22.65 13.60 -17.46
N ALA A 119 22.48 14.83 -17.97
CA ALA A 119 22.96 15.39 -19.24
C ALA A 119 22.84 14.55 -20.53
#